data_AF-A0AAD5PBD6-F1
#
_entry.id   AF-A0AAD5PBD6-F1
#
_cell.length_a   1.000
_cell.length_b   1.000
_cell.length_c   1.000
_cell.angle_alpha   90.00
_cell.angle_beta   90.00
_cell.angle_gamma   90.00
#
_symmetry.space_group_name_H-M   'P 1'
#
loop_
_entity.id
_entity.type
_entity.pdbx_description
1 polymer ?
#
loop_
_entity_poly.entity_id
_entity_poly.type
_entity_poly.pdbx_seq_one_letter_code
_entity_poly.pdbx_strand_id
1 'polypeptide(L)'
;MLLLELPNEILWTILHFVPPRDSLCLLKTCKSLYQLKQDELFWREFARQYGMIYLHPHQTWWQFYISGDLKKTCPHIHDRFFMETLTKKAMVFWNTLLSFSSSFQQQQQQQQQPSEKEKEKEEKRTSLFYACCQEQGQKLNGGGLCLSPHCQFVGCGDAFFSPEANPGHLREHYHATGHTCVLKLSSLHFCELFCYACNKPVGFWGFPSMEKPIGERYLVRSIVQTLVNTFPKDPYLKNQAIERRRAIERRLVWSQQSHEDSYIIERSWFMAWNEFLFEKTDQIPGVLLNKSLFCSMTTNTLRSDIELGTDFELVGGVVRSYIERVYDIDGPVVSAYELQWKPEYRKICESILFRRHIMQRGPQGIPSDP
;
A
#
# COMPACT_ATOMS: atom_id res chain seq x y z
N MET A 1 -40.02 -10.33 29.15
CA MET A 1 -38.97 -9.36 28.78
C MET A 1 -38.94 -9.32 27.27
N LEU A 2 -39.48 -8.26 26.67
CA LEU A 2 -39.44 -8.11 25.22
C LEU A 2 -37.97 -7.88 24.83
N LEU A 3 -37.48 -8.50 23.76
CA LEU A 3 -36.13 -8.30 23.21
C LEU A 3 -35.82 -6.81 22.86
N LEU A 4 -36.84 -5.95 22.99
CA LEU A 4 -36.90 -4.54 22.62
C LEU A 4 -36.35 -3.57 23.69
N GLU A 5 -36.08 -4.05 24.90
CA GLU A 5 -35.56 -3.23 26.03
C GLU A 5 -34.14 -3.65 26.44
N LEU A 6 -33.45 -4.43 25.61
CA LEU A 6 -32.08 -4.82 25.92
C LEU A 6 -31.17 -3.58 25.89
N PRO A 7 -30.35 -3.37 26.94
CA PRO A 7 -29.29 -2.37 26.90
C PRO A 7 -28.37 -2.61 25.69
N ASN A 8 -27.79 -1.52 25.17
CA ASN A 8 -26.90 -1.59 24.01
C ASN A 8 -25.73 -2.55 24.23
N GLU A 9 -25.24 -2.69 25.45
CA GLU A 9 -24.17 -3.59 25.85
C GLU A 9 -24.52 -5.07 25.60
N ILE A 10 -25.78 -5.45 25.86
CA ILE A 10 -26.27 -6.79 25.58
C ILE A 10 -26.40 -7.01 24.07
N LEU A 11 -26.90 -6.00 23.35
CA LEU A 11 -27.00 -6.05 21.89
C LEU A 11 -25.63 -6.17 21.23
N TRP A 12 -24.63 -5.43 21.72
CA TRP A 12 -23.24 -5.55 21.27
C TRP A 12 -22.67 -6.95 21.53
N THR A 13 -22.96 -7.52 22.71
CA THR A 13 -22.54 -8.89 23.04
C THR A 13 -23.14 -9.89 22.06
N ILE A 14 -24.43 -9.77 21.73
CA ILE A 14 -25.09 -10.63 20.74
C ILE A 14 -24.42 -10.45 19.36
N LEU A 15 -24.25 -9.21 18.90
CA LEU A 15 -23.66 -8.89 17.60
C LEU A 15 -22.19 -9.31 17.48
N HIS A 16 -21.46 -9.43 18.60
CA HIS A 16 -20.10 -9.95 18.61
C HIS A 16 -20.03 -11.40 18.10
N PHE A 17 -21.00 -12.22 18.52
CA PHE A 17 -21.09 -13.65 18.19
C PHE A 17 -21.86 -13.92 16.89
N VAL A 18 -22.66 -12.97 16.42
CA VAL A 18 -23.42 -13.12 15.16
C VAL A 18 -22.50 -12.82 13.97
N PRO A 19 -22.38 -13.74 12.99
CA PRO A 19 -21.65 -13.45 11.77
C PRO A 19 -22.27 -12.25 11.03
N PRO A 20 -21.45 -11.38 10.40
CA PRO A 20 -21.95 -10.23 9.63
C PRO A 20 -23.06 -10.58 8.63
N ARG A 21 -22.92 -11.72 7.93
CA ARG A 21 -23.91 -12.24 6.97
C ARG A 21 -25.28 -12.55 7.59
N ASP A 22 -25.32 -12.93 8.85
CA ASP A 22 -26.53 -13.37 9.56
C ASP A 22 -27.17 -12.21 10.35
N SER A 23 -26.47 -11.09 10.46
CA SER A 23 -26.88 -9.93 11.25
C SER A 23 -28.17 -9.30 10.73
N LEU A 24 -28.36 -9.27 9.42
CA LEU A 24 -29.61 -8.75 8.83
C LEU A 24 -30.82 -9.61 9.22
N CYS A 25 -30.65 -10.93 9.34
CA CYS A 25 -31.71 -11.83 9.79
C CYS A 25 -32.07 -11.54 11.25
N LEU A 26 -31.05 -11.36 12.12
CA LEU A 26 -31.27 -10.94 13.50
C LEU A 26 -32.04 -9.62 13.59
N LEU A 27 -31.61 -8.59 12.86
CA LEU A 27 -32.26 -7.27 12.91
C LEU A 27 -33.71 -7.30 12.40
N LYS A 28 -34.05 -8.22 11.48
CA LYS A 28 -35.40 -8.38 10.95
C LYS A 28 -36.37 -9.09 11.92
N THR A 29 -35.87 -9.69 13.00
CA THR A 29 -36.74 -10.40 13.97
C THR A 29 -37.76 -9.49 14.65
N CYS A 30 -37.47 -8.18 14.78
CA CYS A 30 -38.43 -7.21 15.26
C CYS A 30 -38.16 -5.79 14.74
N LYS A 31 -39.19 -4.94 14.77
CA LYS A 31 -39.13 -3.57 14.21
C LYS A 31 -38.06 -2.68 14.86
N SER A 32 -37.91 -2.74 16.19
CA SER A 32 -36.94 -1.89 16.89
C SER A 32 -35.49 -2.30 16.59
N LEU A 33 -35.19 -3.59 16.50
CA LEU A 33 -33.87 -4.04 16.05
C LEU A 33 -33.60 -3.64 14.59
N TYR A 34 -34.62 -3.69 13.74
CA TYR A 34 -34.46 -3.25 12.35
C TYR A 34 -34.11 -1.76 12.25
N GLN A 35 -34.61 -0.92 13.17
CA GLN A 35 -34.26 0.50 13.24
C GLN A 35 -32.78 0.73 13.57
N LEU A 36 -32.14 -0.16 14.34
CA LEU A 36 -30.70 -0.05 14.63
C LEU A 36 -29.86 -0.02 13.36
N LYS A 37 -30.31 -0.62 12.26
CA LYS A 37 -29.62 -0.56 10.95
C LYS A 37 -29.30 0.88 10.50
N GLN A 38 -30.14 1.84 10.87
CA GLN A 38 -29.99 3.26 10.51
C GLN A 38 -29.36 4.09 11.64
N ASP A 39 -29.14 3.50 12.81
CA ASP A 39 -28.56 4.18 13.97
C ASP A 39 -27.03 4.19 13.87
N GLU A 40 -26.49 5.20 13.19
CA GLU A 40 -25.04 5.38 13.03
C GLU A 40 -24.33 5.57 14.37
N LEU A 41 -24.99 6.11 15.39
CA LEU A 41 -24.39 6.29 16.71
C LEU A 41 -24.18 4.92 17.37
N PHE A 42 -25.20 4.07 17.36
CA PHE A 42 -25.10 2.71 17.89
C PHE A 42 -23.96 1.92 17.25
N TRP A 43 -23.89 1.90 15.91
CA TRP A 43 -22.85 1.14 15.19
C TRP A 43 -21.46 1.74 15.38
N ARG A 44 -21.35 3.06 15.51
CA ARG A 44 -20.08 3.72 15.85
C ARG A 44 -19.59 3.32 17.24
N GLU A 45 -20.47 3.37 18.25
CA GLU A 45 -20.09 2.96 19.60
C GLU A 45 -19.78 1.46 19.69
N PHE A 46 -20.52 0.63 18.93
CA PHE A 46 -20.19 -0.80 18.78
C PHE A 46 -18.80 -1.00 18.16
N ALA A 47 -18.48 -0.29 17.09
CA ALA A 47 -17.18 -0.38 16.44
C ALA A 47 -16.03 0.11 17.35
N ARG A 48 -16.29 1.11 18.19
CA ARG A 48 -15.32 1.58 19.22
C ARG A 48 -14.96 0.52 20.24
N GLN A 49 -15.84 -0.46 20.52
CA GLN A 49 -15.50 -1.62 21.36
C GLN A 49 -14.38 -2.47 20.74
N TYR A 50 -14.20 -2.40 19.41
CA TYR A 50 -13.09 -3.03 18.70
C TYR A 50 -11.89 -2.09 18.49
N GLY A 51 -11.90 -0.91 19.11
CA GLY A 51 -10.86 0.12 18.92
C GLY A 51 -10.96 0.86 17.59
N MET A 52 -12.07 0.74 16.85
CA MET A 52 -12.24 1.43 15.58
C MET A 52 -12.83 2.83 15.79
N ILE A 53 -12.12 3.83 15.29
CA ILE A 53 -12.55 5.24 15.32
C ILE A 53 -12.60 5.89 13.93
N TYR A 54 -12.37 5.11 12.88
CA TYR A 54 -12.39 5.55 11.49
C TYR A 54 -13.15 4.55 10.61
N LEU A 55 -13.58 5.02 9.44
CA LEU A 55 -14.16 4.22 8.38
C LEU A 55 -13.95 4.92 7.03
N HIS A 56 -14.28 4.26 5.93
CA HIS A 56 -14.23 4.87 4.60
C HIS A 56 -15.27 6.02 4.46
N PRO A 57 -14.94 7.20 3.87
CA PRO A 57 -15.86 8.36 3.88
C PRO A 57 -17.26 8.13 3.27
N HIS A 58 -17.37 7.17 2.36
CA HIS A 58 -18.63 6.81 1.68
C HIS A 58 -19.31 5.54 2.24
N GLN A 59 -18.78 4.97 3.31
CA GLN A 59 -19.34 3.79 3.97
C GLN A 59 -20.10 4.23 5.22
N THR A 60 -21.10 3.47 5.66
CA THR A 60 -21.72 3.66 6.98
C THR A 60 -21.15 2.69 8.01
N TRP A 61 -21.32 2.95 9.31
CA TRP A 61 -20.81 2.01 10.33
C TRP A 61 -21.49 0.64 10.25
N TRP A 62 -22.78 0.62 9.90
CA TRP A 62 -23.49 -0.62 9.59
C TRP A 62 -22.85 -1.34 8.40
N GLN A 63 -22.59 -0.65 7.29
CA GLN A 63 -21.94 -1.22 6.11
C GLN A 63 -20.55 -1.79 6.43
N PHE A 64 -19.80 -1.13 7.31
CA PHE A 64 -18.49 -1.57 7.80
C PHE A 64 -18.55 -2.84 8.66
N TYR A 65 -19.61 -2.97 9.46
CA TYR A 65 -19.86 -4.21 10.19
C TYR A 65 -20.25 -5.37 9.25
N ILE A 66 -21.24 -5.17 8.36
CA ILE A 66 -21.75 -6.26 7.51
C ILE A 66 -20.75 -6.75 6.47
N SER A 67 -19.80 -5.91 6.02
CA SER A 67 -18.72 -6.36 5.14
C SER A 67 -17.74 -7.30 5.85
N GLY A 68 -17.81 -7.38 7.19
CA GLY A 68 -16.85 -8.10 8.02
C GLY A 68 -15.52 -7.37 8.21
N ASP A 69 -15.40 -6.15 7.68
CA ASP A 69 -14.18 -5.36 7.76
C ASP A 69 -13.87 -4.93 9.19
N LEU A 70 -14.90 -4.76 10.04
CA LEU A 70 -14.72 -4.41 11.45
C LEU A 70 -13.71 -5.32 12.17
N LYS A 71 -13.78 -6.63 11.95
CA LYS A 71 -12.90 -7.61 12.59
C LYS A 71 -11.53 -7.75 11.90
N LYS A 72 -11.45 -7.36 10.62
CA LYS A 72 -10.23 -7.46 9.81
C LYS A 72 -9.36 -6.22 9.89
N THR A 73 -9.96 -5.07 10.20
CA THR A 73 -9.29 -3.77 10.27
C THR A 73 -8.36 -3.70 11.48
N CYS A 74 -7.21 -3.07 11.31
CA CYS A 74 -6.25 -2.83 12.38
C CYS A 74 -6.72 -1.65 13.24
N PRO A 75 -6.89 -1.82 14.56
CA PRO A 75 -7.34 -0.74 15.45
C PRO A 75 -6.22 0.24 15.82
N HIS A 76 -4.97 -0.07 15.45
CA HIS A 76 -3.80 0.67 15.91
C HIS A 76 -3.37 1.82 15.00
N ILE A 77 -4.07 2.02 13.88
CA ILE A 77 -3.70 3.02 12.86
C ILE A 77 -4.37 4.36 13.17
N HIS A 78 -4.69 4.55 14.43
CA HIS A 78 -5.60 5.55 14.90
C HIS A 78 -4.89 6.39 15.91
N ASP A 79 -4.34 7.47 15.40
CA ASP A 79 -4.31 8.69 16.14
C ASP A 79 -5.17 9.72 15.40
N ARG A 80 -6.04 10.44 16.10
CA ARG A 80 -6.80 11.56 15.50
C ARG A 80 -5.85 12.60 14.88
N PHE A 81 -4.65 12.73 15.44
CA PHE A 81 -3.58 13.60 14.98
C PHE A 81 -2.66 12.94 13.95
N PHE A 82 -2.92 11.68 13.58
CA PHE A 82 -2.05 10.92 12.69
C PHE A 82 -1.85 11.64 11.35
N MET A 83 -2.93 12.01 10.66
CA MET A 83 -2.84 12.70 9.37
C MET A 83 -2.27 14.12 9.51
N GLU A 84 -2.58 14.82 10.60
CA GLU A 84 -2.04 16.16 10.89
C GLU A 84 -0.52 16.14 11.12
N THR A 85 -0.03 15.13 11.84
CA THR A 85 1.39 14.95 12.11
C THR A 85 2.13 14.29 10.94
N LEU A 86 1.43 13.57 10.07
CA LEU A 86 2.02 12.90 8.92
C LEU A 86 2.76 13.86 8.00
N THR A 87 2.22 15.06 7.74
CA THR A 87 2.91 16.07 6.92
C THR A 87 4.25 16.50 7.55
N LYS A 88 4.28 16.71 8.86
CA LYS A 88 5.52 17.07 9.59
C LYS A 88 6.52 15.89 9.59
N LYS A 89 6.01 14.68 9.83
CA LYS A 89 6.78 13.43 9.80
C LYS A 89 7.33 13.12 8.42
N ALA A 90 6.58 13.42 7.37
CA ALA A 90 7.02 13.24 5.99
C ALA A 90 8.27 14.08 5.71
N MET A 91 8.32 15.32 6.20
CA MET A 91 9.52 16.15 6.08
C MET A 91 10.72 15.54 6.83
N VAL A 92 10.51 15.06 8.06
CA VAL A 92 11.57 14.36 8.82
C VAL A 92 12.06 13.15 8.05
N PHE A 93 11.13 12.32 7.57
CA PHE A 93 11.42 11.13 6.78
C PHE A 93 12.22 11.45 5.52
N TRP A 94 11.77 12.43 4.73
CA TRP A 94 12.49 12.87 3.54
C TRP A 94 13.89 13.33 3.91
N ASN A 95 14.02 14.27 4.86
CA ASN A 95 15.30 14.81 5.35
C ASN A 95 16.26 13.71 5.82
N THR A 96 15.75 12.71 6.53
CA THR A 96 16.52 11.56 6.97
C THR A 96 17.05 10.75 5.79
N LEU A 97 16.22 10.47 4.78
CA LEU A 97 16.68 9.80 3.56
C LEU A 97 17.77 10.60 2.84
N LEU A 98 17.72 11.94 2.91
CA LEU A 98 18.76 12.80 2.33
C LEU A 98 20.08 12.69 3.08
N SER A 99 20.04 12.76 4.41
CA SER A 99 21.27 12.70 5.21
C SER A 99 22.03 11.39 4.98
N PHE A 100 21.34 10.30 4.72
CA PHE A 100 21.99 9.05 4.35
C PHE A 100 22.66 9.10 2.98
N SER A 101 22.10 9.85 2.02
CA SER A 101 22.68 9.98 0.68
C SER A 101 23.96 10.82 0.66
N SER A 102 24.02 11.90 1.43
CA SER A 102 25.18 12.81 1.49
C SER A 102 26.34 12.22 2.30
N SER A 103 26.07 11.57 3.43
CA SER A 103 27.11 10.89 4.23
C SER A 103 27.78 9.75 3.46
N PHE A 104 27.04 9.06 2.58
CA PHE A 104 27.61 8.01 1.73
C PHE A 104 28.57 8.57 0.67
N GLN A 105 28.22 9.71 0.04
CA GLN A 105 29.11 10.39 -0.90
C GLN A 105 30.37 10.92 -0.23
N GLN A 106 30.27 11.47 0.98
CA GLN A 106 31.43 11.93 1.75
C GLN A 106 32.33 10.77 2.21
N GLN A 107 31.78 9.63 2.64
CA GLN A 107 32.60 8.47 3.01
C GLN A 107 33.34 7.86 1.81
N GLN A 108 32.74 7.85 0.61
CA GLN A 108 33.42 7.42 -0.61
C GLN A 108 34.56 8.37 -1.00
N GLN A 109 34.40 9.67 -0.78
CA GLN A 109 35.46 10.66 -1.03
C GLN A 109 36.56 10.62 0.06
N GLN A 110 36.22 10.39 1.33
CA GLN A 110 37.19 10.28 2.42
C GLN A 110 37.96 8.95 2.42
N GLN A 111 37.43 7.87 1.85
CA GLN A 111 38.21 6.65 1.62
C GLN A 111 39.34 6.82 0.57
N GLN A 112 39.45 7.99 -0.07
CA GLN A 112 40.57 8.34 -0.94
C GLN A 112 41.62 9.26 -0.28
N GLN A 113 41.51 9.59 1.01
CA GLN A 113 42.55 10.34 1.75
C GLN A 113 42.78 9.79 3.17
N PRO A 114 44.02 9.44 3.56
CA PRO A 114 44.35 9.09 4.94
C PRO A 114 44.64 10.34 5.79
N SER A 115 44.27 10.29 7.08
CA SER A 115 44.43 11.30 8.16
C SER A 115 43.37 12.43 8.13
N GLU A 116 42.74 12.88 9.22
CA GLU A 116 43.05 12.86 10.66
C GLU A 116 41.77 12.52 11.45
N LYS A 117 41.78 11.38 12.15
CA LYS A 117 40.74 11.00 13.11
C LYS A 117 41.12 11.56 14.48
N GLU A 118 40.42 12.60 14.95
CA GLU A 118 40.14 12.76 16.39
C GLU A 118 39.20 13.91 16.78
N LYS A 119 38.88 14.87 15.90
CA LYS A 119 37.96 15.97 16.25
C LYS A 119 36.47 15.73 15.97
N GLU A 120 36.10 14.65 15.29
CA GLU A 120 34.71 14.39 14.83
C GLU A 120 33.88 13.52 15.81
N LYS A 121 34.41 13.20 16.99
CA LYS A 121 33.74 12.32 17.96
C LYS A 121 32.74 13.03 18.87
N GLU A 122 32.77 14.36 18.93
CA GLU A 122 31.97 15.13 19.89
C GLU A 122 30.70 15.75 19.27
N GLU A 123 30.69 16.03 17.96
CA GLU A 123 29.49 16.47 17.22
C GLU A 123 28.54 15.30 16.83
N LYS A 124 29.01 14.05 16.90
CA LYS A 124 28.17 12.85 16.67
C LYS A 124 27.21 12.54 17.83
N ARG A 125 27.35 13.19 18.99
CA ARG A 125 26.51 12.93 20.18
C ARG A 125 25.13 13.59 20.15
N THR A 126 24.92 14.59 19.31
CA THR A 126 23.60 15.24 19.11
C THR A 126 22.74 14.53 18.04
N SER A 127 23.29 13.52 17.37
CA SER A 127 22.59 12.63 16.42
C SER A 127 21.88 11.46 17.14
N LEU A 128 21.25 11.71 18.29
CA LEU A 128 20.42 10.73 19.02
C LEU A 128 19.15 10.31 18.26
N PHE A 129 18.92 10.88 17.07
CA PHE A 129 17.77 10.61 16.21
C PHE A 129 17.96 9.45 15.22
N TYR A 130 19.18 8.89 15.12
CA TYR A 130 19.52 7.84 14.13
C TYR A 130 20.09 6.59 14.81
N ALA A 131 19.21 5.73 15.33
CA ALA A 131 19.58 4.38 15.73
C ALA A 131 19.66 3.47 14.47
N CYS A 132 20.56 3.77 13.54
CA CYS A 132 20.77 2.94 12.36
C CYS A 132 22.17 2.33 12.39
N CYS A 133 22.33 1.13 11.81
CA CYS A 133 23.57 0.35 11.67
C CYS A 133 24.69 1.05 10.86
N GLN A 134 24.94 2.36 11.05
CA GLN A 134 26.01 3.10 10.38
C GLN A 134 27.38 2.45 10.61
N GLU A 135 27.57 1.75 11.73
CA GLU A 135 28.82 1.06 12.05
C GLU A 135 29.11 -0.15 11.15
N GLN A 136 28.13 -0.71 10.43
CA GLN A 136 28.32 -1.94 9.65
C GLN A 136 28.40 -1.72 8.12
N GLY A 137 28.36 -0.49 7.63
CA GLY A 137 28.46 -0.20 6.19
C GLY A 137 27.35 -0.82 5.32
N GLN A 138 26.29 -1.35 5.94
CA GLN A 138 25.18 -1.97 5.23
C GLN A 138 24.31 -0.88 4.60
N LYS A 139 24.06 -0.99 3.29
CA LYS A 139 23.05 -0.19 2.61
C LYS A 139 21.72 -0.37 3.35
N LEU A 140 21.04 0.74 3.64
CA LEU A 140 19.68 0.76 4.18
C LEU A 140 18.70 0.11 3.18
N ASN A 141 18.72 -1.21 3.12
CA ASN A 141 17.72 -2.00 2.42
C ASN A 141 16.49 -2.12 3.32
N GLY A 142 15.77 -1.00 3.51
CA GLY A 142 14.49 -0.97 4.24
C GLY A 142 14.47 -0.13 5.51
N GLY A 143 14.70 1.19 5.41
CA GLY A 143 14.42 2.11 6.52
C GLY A 143 12.91 2.31 6.74
N GLY A 144 12.50 2.76 7.91
CA GLY A 144 11.11 3.13 8.17
C GLY A 144 10.95 4.15 9.28
N LEU A 145 9.76 4.74 9.32
CA LEU A 145 9.38 5.85 10.19
C LEU A 145 8.31 5.39 11.18
N CYS A 146 8.51 5.67 12.46
CA CYS A 146 7.46 5.49 13.46
C CYS A 146 6.31 6.48 13.24
N LEU A 147 5.07 5.99 13.30
CA LEU A 147 3.89 6.78 13.00
C LEU A 147 3.15 7.36 14.21
N SER A 148 3.59 7.04 15.43
CA SER A 148 3.08 7.68 16.66
C SER A 148 3.27 9.20 16.61
N PRO A 149 2.25 10.06 16.84
CA PRO A 149 2.26 11.48 16.45
C PRO A 149 3.46 12.30 16.93
N HIS A 150 3.99 11.98 18.11
CA HIS A 150 5.09 12.70 18.74
C HIS A 150 6.44 11.99 18.62
N CYS A 151 6.46 10.81 18.01
CA CYS A 151 7.68 10.05 17.83
C CYS A 151 8.36 10.42 16.50
N GLN A 152 9.63 10.82 16.53
CA GLN A 152 10.41 11.12 15.31
C GLN A 152 11.34 9.98 14.92
N PHE A 153 11.19 8.81 15.54
CA PHE A 153 12.09 7.68 15.34
C PHE A 153 12.08 7.20 13.89
N VAL A 154 13.28 7.12 13.31
CA VAL A 154 13.56 6.46 12.04
C VAL A 154 14.60 5.38 12.31
N GLY A 155 14.30 4.16 11.89
CA GLY A 155 15.18 3.00 12.09
C GLY A 155 15.25 2.12 10.85
N CYS A 156 16.21 1.21 10.81
CA CYS A 156 16.16 0.11 9.85
C CYS A 156 15.06 -0.89 10.23
N GLY A 157 14.47 -1.51 9.23
CA GLY A 157 13.38 -2.47 9.37
C GLY A 157 13.80 -3.88 9.01
N ASP A 158 13.14 -4.83 9.66
CA ASP A 158 13.23 -6.27 9.42
C ASP A 158 12.74 -6.59 8.01
N ALA A 159 13.41 -7.53 7.35
CA ALA A 159 12.87 -8.19 6.17
C ALA A 159 11.53 -8.84 6.55
N PHE A 160 10.47 -8.51 5.81
CA PHE A 160 9.09 -8.98 6.02
C PHE A 160 8.96 -10.49 6.28
N PHE A 161 9.92 -11.28 5.79
CA PHE A 161 9.87 -12.74 5.79
C PHE A 161 10.83 -13.40 6.80
N SER A 162 11.63 -12.64 7.56
CA SER A 162 12.55 -13.21 8.55
C SER A 162 12.86 -12.26 9.71
N PRO A 163 11.84 -11.81 10.45
CA PRO A 163 12.03 -10.91 11.57
C PRO A 163 12.89 -11.47 12.71
N GLU A 164 12.95 -12.80 12.84
CA GLU A 164 13.78 -13.48 13.84
C GLU A 164 15.27 -13.42 13.49
N ALA A 165 15.62 -13.31 12.21
CA ALA A 165 17.01 -13.30 11.75
C ALA A 165 17.65 -11.91 11.83
N ASN A 166 16.84 -10.85 11.72
CA ASN A 166 17.29 -9.46 11.80
C ASN A 166 16.15 -8.60 12.36
N PRO A 167 16.02 -8.49 13.71
CA PRO A 167 14.85 -7.87 14.33
C PRO A 167 14.70 -6.39 13.99
N GLY A 168 15.72 -5.70 13.47
CA GLY A 168 15.62 -4.32 13.01
C GLY A 168 15.32 -3.32 14.13
N HIS A 169 15.89 -2.12 14.04
CA HIS A 169 15.70 -1.10 15.07
C HIS A 169 14.24 -0.63 15.19
N LEU A 170 13.41 -0.79 14.15
CA LEU A 170 11.97 -0.51 14.23
C LEU A 170 11.20 -1.44 15.18
N ARG A 171 11.57 -2.73 15.26
CA ARG A 171 10.93 -3.68 16.18
C ARG A 171 11.39 -3.45 17.61
N GLU A 172 12.68 -3.19 17.81
CA GLU A 172 13.23 -2.82 19.12
C GLU A 172 12.53 -1.57 19.66
N HIS A 173 12.34 -0.56 18.81
CA HIS A 173 11.58 0.64 19.15
C HIS A 173 10.14 0.33 19.54
N TYR A 174 9.47 -0.58 18.83
CA TYR A 174 8.13 -1.05 19.22
C TYR A 174 8.15 -1.70 20.60
N HIS A 175 9.08 -2.59 20.89
CA HIS A 175 9.19 -3.22 22.21
C HIS A 175 9.49 -2.22 23.33
N ALA A 176 10.29 -1.20 23.06
CA ALA A 176 10.66 -0.19 24.04
C ALA A 176 9.54 0.84 24.31
N THR A 177 8.75 1.19 23.30
CA THR A 177 7.80 2.32 23.38
C THR A 177 6.33 1.94 23.26
N GLY A 178 6.02 0.73 22.82
CA GLY A 178 4.66 0.30 22.47
C GLY A 178 4.11 0.95 21.20
N HIS A 179 4.91 1.71 20.44
CA HIS A 179 4.46 2.35 19.21
C HIS A 179 4.22 1.32 18.09
N THR A 180 2.96 1.05 17.84
CA THR A 180 2.50 -0.10 17.06
C THR A 180 2.68 0.03 15.55
N CYS A 181 2.56 1.24 14.99
CA CYS A 181 2.51 1.47 13.54
C CYS A 181 3.77 2.14 13.00
N VAL A 182 4.27 1.61 11.88
CA VAL A 182 5.44 2.13 11.17
C VAL A 182 5.20 2.18 9.67
N LEU A 183 5.76 3.19 9.02
CA LEU A 183 5.85 3.30 7.57
C LEU A 183 7.23 2.82 7.13
N LYS A 184 7.30 1.68 6.43
CA LYS A 184 8.53 1.09 5.92
C LYS A 184 8.76 1.46 4.46
N LEU A 185 10.01 1.66 4.08
CA LEU A 185 10.43 1.66 2.69
C LEU A 185 10.49 0.23 2.18
N SER A 186 9.86 0.02 1.03
CA SER A 186 9.81 -1.28 0.38
C SER A 186 10.54 -1.23 -0.95
N SER A 187 11.42 -2.21 -1.18
CA SER A 187 12.09 -2.38 -2.46
C SER A 187 11.12 -2.73 -3.59
N LEU A 188 9.97 -3.35 -3.24
CA LEU A 188 8.93 -3.77 -4.17
C LEU A 188 7.78 -2.79 -4.24
N HIS A 189 7.47 -2.11 -3.13
CA HIS A 189 6.20 -1.41 -2.98
C HIS A 189 6.33 0.09 -2.65
N PHE A 190 7.53 0.66 -2.73
CA PHE A 190 7.85 2.04 -2.35
C PHE A 190 7.67 2.31 -0.86
N CYS A 191 6.44 2.30 -0.37
CA CYS A 191 6.11 2.43 1.03
C CYS A 191 5.09 1.38 1.46
N GLU A 192 5.27 0.86 2.67
CA GLU A 192 4.39 -0.14 3.28
C GLU A 192 4.07 0.26 4.72
N LEU A 193 2.80 0.17 5.09
CA LEU A 193 2.37 0.39 6.46
C LEU A 193 2.35 -0.95 7.19
N PHE A 194 2.98 -1.02 8.36
CA PHE A 194 3.03 -2.24 9.16
C PHE A 194 2.57 -1.95 10.60
N CYS A 195 1.77 -2.85 11.15
CA CYS A 195 1.38 -2.85 12.55
C CYS A 195 2.07 -4.00 13.28
N TYR A 196 3.00 -3.69 14.17
CA TYR A 196 3.71 -4.67 14.99
C TYR A 196 2.80 -5.36 16.01
N ALA A 197 1.83 -4.65 16.59
CA ALA A 197 0.88 -5.26 17.54
C ALA A 197 -0.06 -6.29 16.89
N CYS A 198 -0.48 -6.05 15.65
CA CYS A 198 -1.25 -7.03 14.88
C CYS A 198 -0.37 -8.00 14.07
N ASN A 199 0.95 -7.80 14.08
CA ASN A 199 1.93 -8.50 13.25
C ASN A 199 1.50 -8.66 11.79
N LYS A 200 0.99 -7.59 11.17
CA LYS A 200 0.52 -7.62 9.78
C LYS A 200 0.81 -6.30 9.05
N PRO A 201 0.97 -6.34 7.72
CA PRO A 201 0.89 -5.13 6.94
C PRO A 201 -0.56 -4.61 6.93
N VAL A 202 -0.68 -3.30 6.78
CA VAL A 202 -1.96 -2.60 6.76
C VAL A 202 -2.29 -2.22 5.33
N GLY A 203 -3.53 -2.45 4.91
CA GLY A 203 -4.09 -1.93 3.66
C GLY A 203 -3.42 -2.49 2.42
N PHE A 204 -2.39 -3.34 2.59
CA PHE A 204 -1.65 -3.99 1.54
C PHE A 204 -1.05 -5.29 2.06
N TRP A 205 -1.07 -6.35 1.27
CA TRP A 205 -0.47 -7.65 1.64
C TRP A 205 0.43 -8.21 0.54
N GLY A 206 0.70 -7.49 -0.55
CA GLY A 206 1.46 -8.04 -1.68
C GLY A 206 0.70 -9.07 -2.53
N PHE A 207 -0.39 -9.65 -2.02
CA PHE A 207 -1.14 -10.71 -2.67
C PHE A 207 -2.49 -10.22 -3.22
N PRO A 208 -2.80 -10.49 -4.51
CA PRO A 208 -4.07 -10.09 -5.14
C PRO A 208 -5.29 -10.88 -4.62
N SER A 209 -5.08 -12.06 -4.03
CA SER A 209 -6.16 -12.97 -3.62
C SER A 209 -6.74 -12.72 -2.22
N MET A 210 -6.11 -11.88 -1.39
CA MET A 210 -6.64 -11.56 -0.06
C MET A 210 -7.52 -10.31 -0.10
N GLU A 211 -8.82 -10.50 0.14
CA GLU A 211 -9.78 -9.40 0.33
C GLU A 211 -9.38 -8.52 1.52
N LYS A 212 -9.23 -7.22 1.26
CA LYS A 212 -8.73 -6.24 2.24
C LYS A 212 -9.88 -5.41 2.80
N PRO A 213 -9.77 -4.94 4.05
CA PRO A 213 -10.69 -3.93 4.56
C PRO A 213 -10.62 -2.66 3.72
N ILE A 214 -11.76 -2.21 3.22
CA ILE A 214 -11.85 -1.03 2.35
C ILE A 214 -11.32 0.22 3.09
N GLY A 215 -11.61 0.32 4.39
CA GLY A 215 -11.13 1.39 5.27
C GLY A 215 -9.60 1.47 5.34
N GLU A 216 -8.91 0.36 5.57
CA GLU A 216 -7.44 0.34 5.61
C GLU A 216 -6.83 0.78 4.29
N ARG A 217 -7.40 0.31 3.16
CA ARG A 217 -6.92 0.66 1.82
C ARG A 217 -6.98 2.17 1.58
N TYR A 218 -8.10 2.80 1.94
CA TYR A 218 -8.28 4.24 1.80
C TYR A 218 -7.27 5.00 2.66
N LEU A 219 -7.12 4.63 3.93
CA LEU A 219 -6.19 5.28 4.84
C LEU A 219 -4.73 5.18 4.35
N VAL A 220 -4.28 3.98 3.95
CA VAL A 220 -2.94 3.76 3.40
C VAL A 220 -2.72 4.60 2.15
N ARG A 221 -3.72 4.66 1.28
CA ARG A 221 -3.67 5.51 0.09
C ARG A 221 -3.51 6.98 0.48
N SER A 222 -4.31 7.50 1.41
CA SER A 222 -4.19 8.88 1.90
C SER A 222 -2.79 9.14 2.45
N ILE A 223 -2.22 8.20 3.21
CA ILE A 223 -0.86 8.30 3.75
C ILE A 223 0.18 8.42 2.62
N VAL A 224 0.13 7.50 1.66
CA VAL A 224 1.07 7.46 0.53
C VAL A 224 0.94 8.73 -0.31
N GLN A 225 -0.29 9.18 -0.59
CA GLN A 225 -0.53 10.42 -1.32
C GLN A 225 0.01 11.63 -0.55
N THR A 226 -0.18 11.73 0.76
CA THR A 226 0.41 12.79 1.58
C THR A 226 1.93 12.77 1.48
N LEU A 227 2.58 11.61 1.57
CA LEU A 227 4.04 11.49 1.45
C LEU A 227 4.55 11.93 0.08
N VAL A 228 3.86 11.52 -0.99
CA VAL A 228 4.18 11.92 -2.37
C VAL A 228 3.96 13.41 -2.59
N ASN A 229 2.88 13.98 -2.04
CA ASN A 229 2.54 15.40 -2.20
C ASN A 229 3.40 16.33 -1.34
N THR A 230 3.95 15.83 -0.24
CA THR A 230 4.86 16.57 0.67
C THR A 230 6.32 16.45 0.23
N PHE A 231 6.54 16.12 -1.04
CA PHE A 231 7.88 16.01 -1.63
C PHE A 231 8.70 17.29 -1.40
N PRO A 232 10.02 17.16 -1.16
CA PRO A 232 10.88 18.32 -1.03
C PRO A 232 10.80 19.21 -2.28
N LYS A 233 10.74 20.54 -2.08
CA LYS A 233 10.80 21.52 -3.18
C LYS A 233 12.19 21.63 -3.80
N ASP A 234 13.20 21.09 -3.14
CA ASP A 234 14.57 21.06 -3.64
C ASP A 234 14.67 20.23 -4.95
N PRO A 235 15.16 20.80 -6.05
CA PRO A 235 15.23 20.12 -7.34
C PRO A 235 16.10 18.85 -7.33
N TYR A 236 17.22 18.85 -6.59
CA TYR A 236 18.11 17.71 -6.54
C TYR A 236 17.47 16.54 -5.80
N LEU A 237 16.79 16.82 -4.68
CA LEU A 237 16.05 15.84 -3.91
C LEU A 237 14.87 15.27 -4.68
N LYS A 238 14.16 16.15 -5.40
CA LYS A 238 13.07 15.76 -6.28
C LYS A 238 13.57 14.73 -7.31
N ASN A 239 14.70 15.00 -7.95
CA ASN A 239 15.27 14.10 -8.96
C ASN A 239 15.69 12.76 -8.35
N GLN A 240 16.40 12.74 -7.22
CA GLN A 240 16.79 11.49 -6.57
C GLN A 240 15.59 10.63 -6.19
N ALA A 241 14.54 11.22 -5.63
CA ALA A 241 13.39 10.46 -5.19
C ALA A 241 12.52 9.97 -6.37
N ILE A 242 12.47 10.72 -7.49
CA ILE A 242 11.93 10.22 -8.77
C ILE A 242 12.73 9.01 -9.26
N GLU A 243 14.06 9.09 -9.28
CA GLU A 243 14.92 7.98 -9.71
C GLU A 243 14.72 6.72 -8.86
N ARG A 244 14.61 6.88 -7.53
CA ARG A 244 14.32 5.77 -6.63
C ARG A 244 12.95 5.15 -6.90
N ARG A 245 11.95 5.98 -7.18
CA ARG A 245 10.61 5.51 -7.55
C ARG A 245 10.65 4.72 -8.86
N ARG A 246 11.28 5.26 -9.91
CA ARG A 246 11.51 4.56 -11.19
C ARG A 246 12.17 3.20 -10.98
N ALA A 247 13.23 3.15 -10.17
CA ALA A 247 13.93 1.90 -9.88
C ALA A 247 13.05 0.84 -9.19
N ILE A 248 12.13 1.25 -8.31
CA ILE A 248 11.18 0.35 -7.65
C ILE A 248 10.14 -0.15 -8.65
N GLU A 249 9.55 0.75 -9.42
CA GLU A 249 8.51 0.41 -10.39
C GLU A 249 9.06 -0.44 -11.55
N ARG A 250 10.29 -0.18 -12.02
CA ARG A 250 10.98 -1.05 -13.00
C ARG A 250 11.16 -2.47 -12.47
N ARG A 251 11.59 -2.63 -11.21
CA ARG A 251 11.71 -3.96 -10.58
C ARG A 251 10.36 -4.66 -10.48
N LEU A 252 9.31 -3.92 -10.16
CA LEU A 252 7.93 -4.43 -10.09
C LEU A 252 7.43 -4.90 -11.47
N VAL A 253 7.75 -4.17 -12.53
CA VAL A 253 7.46 -4.60 -13.92
C VAL A 253 8.25 -5.85 -14.27
N TRP A 254 9.54 -5.92 -13.93
CA TRP A 254 10.37 -7.10 -14.20
C TRP A 254 9.98 -8.34 -13.38
N SER A 255 9.41 -8.16 -12.19
CA SER A 255 8.94 -9.28 -11.37
C SER A 255 7.62 -9.88 -11.86
N GLN A 256 7.01 -9.37 -12.94
CA GLN A 256 5.86 -9.99 -13.60
C GLN A 256 6.30 -11.26 -14.35
N GLN A 257 6.61 -12.33 -13.61
CA GLN A 257 7.09 -13.58 -14.21
C GLN A 257 5.95 -14.55 -14.57
N SER A 258 4.79 -14.45 -13.92
CA SER A 258 3.60 -15.20 -14.31
C SER A 258 2.49 -14.24 -14.75
N HIS A 259 2.15 -14.27 -16.04
CA HIS A 259 0.98 -13.57 -16.56
C HIS A 259 -0.33 -14.27 -16.19
N GLU A 260 -0.34 -15.24 -15.26
CA GLU A 260 -1.51 -16.07 -14.95
C GLU A 260 -2.70 -15.19 -14.53
N ASP A 261 -2.46 -14.17 -13.69
CA ASP A 261 -3.43 -13.16 -13.28
C ASP A 261 -3.19 -11.81 -13.99
N SER A 262 -3.48 -11.76 -15.28
CA SER A 262 -3.38 -10.52 -16.07
C SER A 262 -4.66 -9.69 -16.01
N TYR A 263 -4.50 -8.38 -15.85
CA TYR A 263 -5.57 -7.39 -15.83
C TYR A 263 -5.41 -6.45 -17.01
N ILE A 264 -6.56 -6.06 -17.59
CA ILE A 264 -6.64 -5.12 -18.71
C ILE A 264 -6.57 -3.68 -18.19
N ILE A 265 -5.66 -2.88 -18.75
CA ILE A 265 -5.53 -1.45 -18.46
C ILE A 265 -5.44 -0.63 -19.75
N GLU A 266 -5.87 0.63 -19.69
CA GLU A 266 -5.85 1.55 -20.83
C GLU A 266 -4.41 1.80 -21.33
N ARG A 267 -4.22 1.71 -22.65
CA ARG A 267 -2.89 1.72 -23.26
C ARG A 267 -2.20 3.08 -23.16
N SER A 268 -2.88 4.18 -23.42
CA SER A 268 -2.26 5.51 -23.43
C SER A 268 -1.63 5.84 -22.06
N TRP A 269 -2.32 5.48 -20.98
CA TRP A 269 -1.82 5.58 -19.62
C TRP A 269 -0.61 4.66 -19.39
N PHE A 270 -0.67 3.40 -19.85
CA PHE A 270 0.46 2.47 -19.74
C PHE A 270 1.70 2.97 -20.49
N MET A 271 1.52 3.57 -21.66
CA MET A 271 2.60 4.17 -22.44
C MET A 271 3.21 5.37 -21.71
N ALA A 272 2.39 6.29 -21.19
CA ALA A 272 2.87 7.40 -20.37
C ALA A 272 3.61 6.91 -19.12
N TRP A 273 3.14 5.83 -18.49
CA TRP A 273 3.82 5.19 -17.37
C TRP A 273 5.18 4.63 -17.78
N ASN A 274 5.28 3.91 -18.90
CA ASN A 274 6.55 3.43 -19.42
C ASN A 274 7.53 4.56 -19.77
N GLU A 275 7.05 5.65 -20.39
CA GLU A 275 7.88 6.82 -20.67
C GLU A 275 8.45 7.43 -19.38
N PHE A 276 7.63 7.46 -18.32
CA PHE A 276 8.09 7.83 -16.99
C PHE A 276 9.16 6.86 -16.44
N LEU A 277 8.93 5.54 -16.54
CA LEU A 277 9.85 4.52 -16.01
C LEU A 277 11.21 4.49 -16.71
N PHE A 278 11.24 4.76 -18.01
CA PHE A 278 12.44 4.71 -18.84
C PHE A 278 13.04 6.09 -19.12
N GLU A 279 12.76 7.06 -18.25
CA GLU A 279 13.41 8.38 -18.24
C GLU A 279 13.22 9.17 -19.55
N LYS A 280 12.15 8.87 -20.30
CA LYS A 280 11.75 9.65 -21.49
C LYS A 280 11.02 10.93 -21.08
N THR A 281 10.36 10.91 -19.93
CA THR A 281 9.67 12.05 -19.32
C THR A 281 9.73 12.00 -17.80
N ASP A 282 9.80 13.17 -17.15
CA ASP A 282 9.61 13.31 -15.70
C ASP A 282 8.13 13.46 -15.31
N GLN A 283 7.23 13.49 -16.30
CA GLN A 283 5.80 13.60 -16.07
C GLN A 283 5.25 12.28 -15.53
N ILE A 284 4.65 12.35 -14.33
CA ILE A 284 3.93 11.24 -13.72
C ILE A 284 2.62 11.03 -14.49
N PRO A 285 2.26 9.80 -14.89
CA PRO A 285 1.10 9.52 -15.76
C PRO A 285 -0.28 9.89 -15.18
N GLY A 286 -0.37 10.19 -13.88
CA GLY A 286 -1.63 10.52 -13.21
C GLY A 286 -2.53 9.30 -12.97
N VAL A 287 -3.83 9.54 -12.81
CA VAL A 287 -4.83 8.49 -12.53
C VAL A 287 -5.04 7.59 -13.76
N LEU A 288 -5.14 6.28 -13.55
CA LEU A 288 -5.49 5.34 -14.64
C LEU A 288 -6.97 5.49 -14.99
N LEU A 289 -7.26 5.92 -16.22
CA LEU A 289 -8.62 6.15 -16.72
C LEU A 289 -9.09 4.99 -17.61
N ASN A 290 -9.67 3.95 -17.02
CA ASN A 290 -10.12 2.77 -17.77
C ASN A 290 -11.45 2.96 -18.51
N LYS A 291 -12.15 4.07 -18.28
CA LYS A 291 -13.51 4.34 -18.80
C LYS A 291 -13.65 4.15 -20.32
N SER A 292 -12.63 4.48 -21.10
CA SER A 292 -12.62 4.37 -22.57
C SER A 292 -12.72 2.92 -23.08
N LEU A 293 -12.41 1.94 -22.22
CA LEU A 293 -12.46 0.52 -22.56
C LEU A 293 -13.87 -0.09 -22.42
N PHE A 294 -14.84 0.65 -21.88
CA PHE A 294 -16.16 0.12 -21.52
C PHE A 294 -17.27 0.77 -22.36
N CYS A 295 -18.22 -0.03 -22.84
CA CYS A 295 -19.43 0.46 -23.51
C CYS A 295 -20.37 1.16 -22.54
N SER A 296 -20.42 0.66 -21.29
CA SER A 296 -21.29 1.17 -20.24
C SER A 296 -20.65 0.96 -18.88
N MET A 297 -20.54 2.06 -18.13
CA MET A 297 -20.04 2.08 -16.75
C MET A 297 -21.05 1.53 -15.74
N THR A 298 -22.33 1.49 -16.09
CA THR A 298 -23.38 0.99 -15.19
C THR A 298 -23.40 -0.53 -15.12
N THR A 299 -23.12 -1.17 -16.25
CA THR A 299 -23.08 -2.64 -16.39
C THR A 299 -21.65 -3.18 -16.34
N ASN A 300 -20.64 -2.31 -16.24
CA ASN A 300 -19.22 -2.66 -16.34
C ASN A 300 -18.93 -3.55 -17.56
N THR A 301 -19.59 -3.29 -18.69
CA THR A 301 -19.45 -4.09 -19.90
C THR A 301 -18.28 -3.58 -20.72
N LEU A 302 -17.25 -4.41 -20.84
CA LEU A 302 -16.07 -4.13 -21.65
C LEU A 302 -16.46 -4.08 -23.14
N ARG A 303 -15.79 -3.21 -23.90
CA ARG A 303 -15.89 -3.22 -25.36
C ARG A 303 -15.31 -4.52 -25.92
N SER A 304 -16.01 -5.16 -26.84
CA SER A 304 -15.54 -6.40 -27.50
C SER A 304 -14.65 -6.14 -28.72
N ASP A 305 -14.59 -4.89 -29.18
CA ASP A 305 -13.85 -4.44 -30.36
C ASP A 305 -12.46 -3.85 -30.04
N ILE A 306 -12.01 -3.90 -28.79
CA ILE A 306 -10.70 -3.42 -28.37
C ILE A 306 -9.59 -4.44 -28.67
N GLU A 307 -8.39 -3.93 -28.95
CA GLU A 307 -7.24 -4.74 -29.34
C GLU A 307 -6.04 -4.56 -28.41
N LEU A 308 -5.39 -5.70 -28.10
CA LEU A 308 -4.18 -5.74 -27.28
C LEU A 308 -3.03 -5.01 -27.99
N GLY A 309 -2.41 -4.06 -27.32
CA GLY A 309 -1.36 -3.24 -27.90
C GLY A 309 -1.90 -2.24 -28.93
N THR A 310 -3.21 -1.95 -28.92
CA THR A 310 -3.83 -0.78 -29.59
C THR A 310 -4.60 0.05 -28.57
N ASP A 311 -5.58 -0.55 -27.90
CA ASP A 311 -6.46 0.12 -26.93
C ASP A 311 -6.07 -0.19 -25.48
N PHE A 312 -5.56 -1.39 -25.24
CA PHE A 312 -5.24 -1.85 -23.89
C PHE A 312 -3.92 -2.61 -23.81
N GLU A 313 -3.40 -2.71 -22.59
CA GLU A 313 -2.22 -3.49 -22.22
C GLU A 313 -2.53 -4.42 -21.04
N LEU A 314 -1.65 -5.39 -20.80
CA LEU A 314 -1.80 -6.36 -19.72
C LEU A 314 -0.80 -6.09 -18.59
N VAL A 315 -1.28 -6.15 -17.35
CA VAL A 315 -0.43 -6.12 -16.16
C VAL A 315 -0.76 -7.25 -15.20
N GLY A 316 0.24 -7.83 -14.54
CA GLY A 316 0.03 -8.82 -13.48
C GLY A 316 -0.67 -8.23 -12.25
N GLY A 317 -1.29 -9.10 -11.43
CA GLY A 317 -2.05 -8.69 -10.24
C GLY A 317 -1.28 -7.86 -9.21
N VAL A 318 0.03 -8.11 -9.04
CA VAL A 318 0.91 -7.31 -8.18
C VAL A 318 1.04 -5.87 -8.70
N VAL A 319 1.19 -5.71 -10.02
CA VAL A 319 1.31 -4.39 -10.66
C VAL A 319 -0.02 -3.67 -10.67
N ARG A 320 -1.12 -4.35 -10.97
CA ARG A 320 -2.47 -3.81 -10.82
C ARG A 320 -2.72 -3.26 -9.41
N SER A 321 -2.31 -4.01 -8.38
CA SER A 321 -2.42 -3.60 -6.98
C SER A 321 -1.55 -2.39 -6.63
N TYR A 322 -0.36 -2.30 -7.22
CA TYR A 322 0.51 -1.12 -7.09
C TYR A 322 -0.12 0.11 -7.74
N ILE A 323 -0.62 -0.02 -8.97
CA ILE A 323 -1.25 1.06 -9.74
C ILE A 323 -2.44 1.63 -8.95
N GLU A 324 -3.36 0.78 -8.51
CA GLU A 324 -4.53 1.20 -7.72
C GLU A 324 -4.15 1.98 -6.45
N ARG A 325 -3.06 1.59 -5.80
CA ARG A 325 -2.60 2.24 -4.58
C ARG A 325 -1.91 3.58 -4.82
N VAL A 326 -1.06 3.65 -5.85
CA VAL A 326 -0.17 4.80 -6.07
C VAL A 326 -0.76 5.83 -7.02
N TYR A 327 -1.42 5.36 -8.07
CA TYR A 327 -1.97 6.21 -9.14
C TYR A 327 -3.49 6.37 -9.06
N ASP A 328 -4.18 5.46 -8.36
CA ASP A 328 -5.63 5.29 -8.45
C ASP A 328 -6.10 4.73 -9.80
N ILE A 329 -7.30 4.16 -9.79
CA ILE A 329 -7.97 3.67 -10.99
C ILE A 329 -9.39 4.25 -11.02
N ASP A 330 -9.67 5.03 -12.05
CA ASP A 330 -10.99 5.51 -12.37
C ASP A 330 -11.65 4.59 -13.40
N GLY A 331 -12.56 3.77 -12.91
CA GLY A 331 -13.34 2.81 -13.68
C GLY A 331 -13.05 1.35 -13.36
N PRO A 332 -13.83 0.43 -13.94
CA PRO A 332 -13.68 -1.00 -13.71
C PRO A 332 -12.33 -1.52 -14.23
N VAL A 333 -11.84 -2.56 -13.57
CA VAL A 333 -10.68 -3.34 -14.00
C VAL A 333 -11.16 -4.76 -14.24
N VAL A 334 -10.84 -5.30 -15.41
CA VAL A 334 -11.28 -6.64 -15.81
C VAL A 334 -10.08 -7.58 -15.82
N SER A 335 -10.26 -8.75 -15.20
CA SER A 335 -9.29 -9.83 -15.30
C SER A 335 -9.43 -10.54 -16.65
N ALA A 336 -8.30 -10.80 -17.32
CA ALA A 336 -8.29 -11.58 -18.56
C ALA A 336 -8.90 -12.98 -18.35
N TYR A 337 -8.79 -13.53 -17.14
CA TYR A 337 -9.39 -14.81 -16.78
C TYR A 337 -10.93 -14.79 -16.83
N GLU A 338 -11.57 -13.67 -16.49
CA GLU A 338 -13.03 -13.54 -16.50
C GLU A 338 -13.61 -13.49 -17.93
N LEU A 339 -12.78 -13.07 -18.90
CA LEU A 339 -13.19 -12.94 -20.30
C LEU A 339 -13.24 -14.27 -21.05
N GLN A 340 -12.45 -15.26 -20.63
CA GLN A 340 -12.31 -16.54 -21.36
C GLN A 340 -13.63 -17.33 -21.45
N TRP A 341 -14.58 -17.05 -20.55
CA TRP A 341 -15.88 -17.72 -20.47
C TRP A 341 -16.98 -17.03 -21.26
N LYS A 342 -16.66 -15.92 -21.94
CA LYS A 342 -17.62 -15.04 -22.60
C LYS A 342 -17.36 -14.99 -24.11
N PRO A 343 -18.23 -15.58 -24.96
CA PRO A 343 -18.01 -15.73 -26.40
C PRO A 343 -17.69 -14.42 -27.13
N GLU A 344 -18.28 -13.32 -26.70
CA GLU A 344 -18.11 -11.99 -27.28
C GLU A 344 -16.67 -11.44 -27.14
N TYR A 345 -15.88 -11.94 -26.19
CA TYR A 345 -14.48 -11.52 -25.99
C TYR A 345 -13.46 -12.55 -26.51
N ARG A 346 -13.89 -13.49 -27.36
CA ARG A 346 -13.01 -14.53 -27.91
C ARG A 346 -11.76 -13.97 -28.59
N LYS A 347 -11.92 -12.92 -29.41
CA LYS A 347 -10.79 -12.27 -30.11
C LYS A 347 -9.76 -11.71 -29.13
N ILE A 348 -10.22 -11.01 -28.09
CA ILE A 348 -9.37 -10.47 -27.02
C ILE A 348 -8.59 -11.62 -26.35
N CYS A 349 -9.28 -12.71 -25.99
CA CYS A 349 -8.66 -13.87 -25.35
C CYS A 349 -7.60 -14.53 -26.24
N GLU A 350 -7.89 -14.69 -27.54
CA GLU A 350 -6.94 -15.22 -28.53
C GLU A 350 -5.68 -14.34 -28.64
N SER A 351 -5.83 -13.01 -28.68
CA SER A 351 -4.69 -12.07 -28.68
C SER A 351 -3.85 -12.17 -27.41
N ILE A 352 -4.49 -12.31 -26.24
CA ILE A 352 -3.80 -12.47 -24.95
C ILE A 352 -3.01 -13.79 -24.92
N LEU A 353 -3.63 -14.90 -25.34
CA LEU A 353 -2.97 -16.21 -25.40
C LEU A 353 -1.79 -16.19 -26.37
N PHE A 354 -1.97 -15.58 -27.54
CA PHE A 354 -0.90 -15.42 -28.52
C PHE A 354 0.28 -14.61 -27.96
N ARG A 355 0.03 -13.50 -27.25
CA ARG A 355 1.07 -12.71 -26.60
C ARG A 355 1.82 -13.50 -25.54
N ARG A 356 1.10 -14.24 -24.68
CA ARG A 356 1.70 -15.11 -23.65
C ARG A 356 2.61 -16.17 -24.27
N HIS A 357 2.17 -16.79 -25.37
CA HIS A 357 2.96 -17.78 -26.10
C HIS A 357 4.26 -17.20 -26.67
N ILE A 358 4.21 -15.98 -27.23
CA ILE A 358 5.41 -15.27 -27.69
C ILE A 358 6.36 -15.00 -26.54
N MET A 359 5.86 -14.53 -25.39
CA MET A 359 6.70 -14.19 -24.24
C MET A 359 7.34 -15.43 -23.60
N GLN A 360 6.63 -16.57 -23.55
CA GLN A 360 7.17 -17.84 -23.06
C GLN A 360 8.23 -18.44 -24.00
N ARG A 361 8.17 -18.12 -25.30
CA ARG A 361 9.17 -18.53 -26.31
C ARG A 361 10.32 -17.55 -26.46
N GLY A 362 10.39 -16.50 -25.63
CA GLY A 362 11.58 -15.65 -25.55
C GLY A 362 12.83 -16.50 -25.29
N PRO A 363 14.02 -16.07 -25.76
CA PRO A 363 15.23 -16.87 -25.70
C PRO A 363 15.47 -17.33 -24.25
N GLN A 364 15.23 -18.62 -24.01
CA GLN A 364 15.64 -19.25 -22.76
C GLN A 364 17.15 -19.04 -22.64
N GLY A 365 17.57 -18.58 -21.46
CA GLY A 365 18.82 -17.85 -21.27
C GLY A 365 20.03 -18.42 -22.00
N ILE A 366 20.85 -17.50 -22.50
CA ILE A 366 22.30 -17.72 -22.49
C ILE A 366 22.62 -18.14 -21.05
N PRO A 367 23.23 -19.31 -20.82
CA PRO A 367 23.60 -19.73 -19.48
C PRO A 367 24.47 -18.62 -18.89
N SER A 368 24.03 -18.08 -17.76
CA SER A 368 24.88 -17.22 -16.95
C SER A 368 26.08 -18.07 -16.54
N ASP A 369 27.24 -17.80 -17.15
CA ASP A 369 28.50 -18.44 -16.80
C ASP A 369 28.77 -18.30 -15.28
N PRO A 370 29.37 -19.33 -14.66
CA PRO A 370 29.51 -19.48 -13.22
C PRO A 370 30.33 -18.39 -12.52
#